data_AF-A0A935FTA4-F1
#
_entry.id   AF-A0A935FTA4-F1
#
_cell.length_a   1.000
_cell.length_b   1.000
_cell.length_c   1.000
_cell.angle_alpha   90.00
_cell.angle_beta   90.00
_cell.angle_gamma   90.00
#
_symmetry.space_group_name_H-M   'P 1'
#
loop_
_entity.id
_entity.type
_entity.pdbx_description
1 polymer ?
#
loop_
_entity_poly.entity_id
_entity_poly.type
_entity_poly.pdbx_seq_one_letter_code
_entity_poly.pdbx_strand_id
1 'polypeptide(L)'
;MPEVSSGFYWYGGISAYHSGIILVPIFFAFLVKSGNSINSASGLVYTFMALIVLILITGVNEILAILLFLFTLFLNIRHFVKDRSIKWQYVVFVIASGIFLYILLKSPGNKFRLTQFPGNTNFSYSFFNSFVFLYQNILSWIFNSPLLACSLILLPVYFKISEKKKNLQNKLLTNQVGFSIFWIVVLYISVFFSYYSTTVVLSRTSNFIYFIFIAGWFYLLYILSNIIVTKGKFSFIKNRKYLYGLSLVFIILFLIKPNNITTAFNDLFSGSAYSYNRQLNERYQFLENCPNDSCRVDSLINIPKTIFYKDITSNSTMLSSEWYGNFFNKKSVALKIQNK
;
A
#
# COMPACT_ATOMS: atom_id res chain seq x y z
N MET A 1 5.70 -10.25 -1.67
CA MET A 1 5.64 -8.85 -2.15
C MET A 1 4.88 -8.87 -3.47
N PRO A 2 4.02 -7.88 -3.79
CA PRO A 2 3.33 -7.84 -5.07
C PRO A 2 4.31 -7.72 -6.25
N GLU A 3 3.83 -8.06 -7.45
CA GLU A 3 4.62 -8.05 -8.68
C GLU A 3 5.02 -6.63 -9.08
N VAL A 4 6.30 -6.41 -9.37
CA VAL A 4 6.85 -5.07 -9.68
C VAL A 4 6.29 -4.51 -10.97
N SER A 5 6.15 -5.34 -12.02
CA SER A 5 5.60 -4.95 -13.32
C SER A 5 4.19 -4.37 -13.20
N SER A 6 3.37 -4.94 -12.31
CA SER A 6 2.02 -4.44 -12.02
C SER A 6 2.05 -3.04 -11.39
N GLY A 7 3.11 -2.72 -10.63
CA GLY A 7 3.33 -1.39 -10.07
C GLY A 7 3.59 -0.34 -11.15
N PHE A 8 4.39 -0.68 -12.16
CA PHE A 8 4.63 0.20 -13.30
C PHE A 8 3.40 0.33 -14.20
N TYR A 9 2.77 -0.79 -14.55
CA TYR A 9 1.58 -0.80 -15.41
C TYR A 9 0.41 0.00 -14.81
N TRP A 10 0.15 -0.19 -13.52
CA TRP A 10 -0.90 0.53 -12.81
C TRP A 10 -0.42 1.84 -12.19
N TYR A 11 0.71 2.40 -12.63
CA TYR A 11 1.28 3.61 -12.02
C TYR A 11 0.28 4.77 -11.97
N GLY A 12 -0.50 4.99 -13.04
CA GLY A 12 -1.56 6.00 -13.04
C GLY A 12 -2.55 5.82 -11.88
N GLY A 13 -3.01 4.58 -11.63
CA GLY A 13 -3.87 4.27 -10.49
C GLY A 13 -3.14 4.35 -9.14
N ILE A 14 -1.87 3.93 -9.09
CA ILE A 14 -1.03 3.96 -7.88
C ILE A 14 -0.69 5.39 -7.45
N SER A 15 -0.54 6.31 -8.40
CA SER A 15 -0.26 7.72 -8.14
C SER A 15 -1.37 8.37 -7.31
N ALA A 16 -2.63 7.97 -7.53
CA ALA A 16 -3.75 8.37 -6.69
C ALA A 16 -3.55 7.88 -5.25
N TYR A 17 -3.18 6.63 -5.00
CA TYR A 17 -2.92 6.19 -3.62
C TYR A 17 -1.75 6.95 -2.96
N HIS A 18 -0.68 7.25 -3.71
CA HIS A 18 0.50 7.93 -3.19
C HIS A 18 0.23 9.36 -2.78
N SER A 19 -0.58 10.12 -3.54
CA SER A 19 -0.92 11.50 -3.17
C SER A 19 -1.60 11.56 -1.81
N GLY A 20 -2.53 10.64 -1.54
CA GLY A 20 -3.16 10.50 -0.23
C GLY A 20 -2.18 10.09 0.87
N ILE A 21 -1.28 9.14 0.61
CA ILE A 21 -0.26 8.69 1.58
C ILE A 21 0.65 9.85 2.02
N ILE A 22 1.09 10.70 1.08
CA ILE A 22 2.00 11.83 1.38
C ILE A 22 1.35 12.84 2.33
N LEU A 23 0.03 13.01 2.24
CA LEU A 23 -0.74 13.93 3.08
C LEU A 23 -1.00 13.38 4.50
N VAL A 24 -0.96 12.05 4.71
CA VAL A 24 -1.23 11.43 6.02
C VAL A 24 -0.27 11.90 7.13
N PRO A 25 1.07 11.95 6.92
CA PRO A 25 1.99 12.53 7.91
C PRO A 25 1.68 14.00 8.25
N ILE A 26 1.27 14.79 7.26
CA ILE A 26 0.90 16.20 7.44
C ILE A 26 -0.36 16.30 8.30
N PHE A 27 -1.36 15.46 8.03
CA PHE A 27 -2.55 15.34 8.87
C PHE A 27 -2.18 15.00 10.32
N PHE A 28 -1.32 14.00 10.55
CA PHE A 28 -0.90 13.65 11.90
C PHE A 28 -0.13 14.77 12.61
N ALA A 29 0.70 15.52 11.89
CA ALA A 29 1.39 16.67 12.46
C ALA A 29 0.41 17.74 12.97
N PHE A 30 -0.59 18.10 12.15
CA PHE A 30 -1.62 19.06 12.57
C PHE A 30 -2.53 18.52 13.67
N LEU A 31 -2.89 17.23 13.61
CA LEU A 31 -3.68 16.56 14.64
C LEU A 31 -3.00 16.62 16.01
N VAL A 32 -1.70 16.32 16.08
CA VAL A 32 -0.92 16.40 17.33
C VAL A 32 -0.84 17.84 17.84
N LYS A 33 -0.56 18.81 16.97
CA LYS A 33 -0.51 20.23 17.34
C LYS A 33 -1.86 20.76 17.83
N SER A 34 -2.94 20.36 17.16
CA SER A 34 -4.33 20.65 17.55
C SER A 34 -4.62 20.12 18.95
N GLY A 35 -4.31 18.84 19.20
CA GLY A 35 -4.55 18.19 20.50
C GLY A 35 -3.75 18.79 21.66
N ASN A 36 -2.55 19.32 21.39
CA ASN A 36 -1.72 19.99 22.40
C ASN A 36 -2.16 21.44 22.69
N SER A 37 -2.96 22.05 21.81
CA SER A 37 -3.29 23.50 21.87
C SER A 37 -4.80 23.75 21.95
N ILE A 38 -5.57 22.78 22.44
CA ILE A 38 -7.05 22.71 22.38
C ILE A 38 -7.80 23.99 22.74
N ASN A 39 -7.36 24.72 23.76
CA ASN A 39 -8.04 25.92 24.28
C ASN A 39 -7.43 27.24 23.77
N SER A 40 -6.66 27.21 22.68
CA SER A 40 -5.98 28.38 22.14
C SER A 40 -6.39 28.67 20.70
N ALA A 41 -6.23 29.93 20.28
CA ALA A 41 -6.48 30.34 18.89
C ALA A 41 -5.63 29.52 17.89
N SER A 42 -4.38 29.18 18.25
CA SER A 42 -3.53 28.33 17.42
C SER A 42 -4.07 26.90 17.31
N GLY A 43 -4.69 26.36 18.36
CA GLY A 43 -5.38 25.07 18.32
C GLY A 43 -6.51 25.04 17.29
N LEU A 44 -7.29 26.11 17.20
CA LEU A 44 -8.36 26.25 16.20
C LEU A 44 -7.80 26.27 14.78
N VAL A 45 -6.72 27.03 14.54
CA VAL A 45 -5.99 27.03 13.26
C VAL A 45 -5.50 25.62 12.90
N TYR A 46 -4.88 24.90 13.83
CA TYR A 46 -4.41 23.53 13.58
C TYR A 46 -5.55 22.54 13.34
N THR A 47 -6.70 22.68 14.04
CA THR A 47 -7.90 21.89 13.75
C THR A 47 -8.39 22.14 12.33
N PHE A 48 -8.47 23.41 11.92
CA PHE A 48 -8.89 23.79 10.58
C PHE A 48 -7.95 23.25 9.50
N MET A 49 -6.63 23.39 9.70
CA MET A 49 -5.63 22.82 8.79
C MET A 49 -5.72 21.28 8.73
N ALA A 50 -5.89 20.61 9.87
CA ALA A 50 -6.10 19.17 9.91
C ALA A 50 -7.39 18.76 9.16
N LEU A 51 -8.47 19.55 9.24
CA LEU A 51 -9.70 19.29 8.50
C LEU A 51 -9.51 19.40 6.99
N ILE A 52 -8.83 20.44 6.51
CA ILE A 52 -8.54 20.58 5.07
C ILE A 52 -7.76 19.36 4.57
N VAL A 53 -6.69 18.99 5.27
CA VAL A 53 -5.87 17.84 4.87
C VAL A 53 -6.67 16.54 4.96
N LEU A 54 -7.49 16.35 5.99
CA LEU A 54 -8.37 15.19 6.13
C LEU A 54 -9.30 15.05 4.92
N ILE A 55 -9.97 16.14 4.53
CA ILE A 55 -10.88 16.19 3.38
C ILE A 55 -10.15 15.80 2.10
N LEU A 56 -8.97 16.39 1.86
CA LEU A 56 -8.15 16.08 0.70
C LEU A 56 -7.78 14.60 0.66
N ILE A 57 -7.34 14.00 1.78
CA ILE A 57 -7.00 12.57 1.79
C ILE A 57 -8.24 11.71 1.54
N THR A 58 -9.37 12.02 2.17
CA THR A 58 -10.61 11.24 1.96
C THR A 58 -11.12 11.32 0.52
N GLY A 59 -10.85 12.40 -0.20
CA GLY A 59 -11.25 12.55 -1.61
C GLY A 59 -10.42 11.73 -2.61
N VAL A 60 -9.27 11.20 -2.19
CA VAL A 60 -8.31 10.55 -3.08
C VAL A 60 -8.63 9.06 -3.33
N ASN A 61 -8.97 8.32 -2.27
CA ASN A 61 -9.26 6.89 -2.37
C ASN A 61 -10.18 6.39 -1.25
N GLU A 62 -11.03 5.42 -1.57
CA GLU A 62 -12.02 4.84 -0.64
C GLU A 62 -11.38 4.13 0.54
N ILE A 63 -10.30 3.40 0.31
CA ILE A 63 -9.59 2.70 1.38
C ILE A 63 -9.01 3.73 2.35
N LEU A 64 -8.31 4.76 1.86
CA LEU A 64 -7.79 5.83 2.72
C LEU A 64 -8.90 6.57 3.48
N ALA A 65 -10.04 6.84 2.84
CA ALA A 65 -11.19 7.46 3.48
C ALA A 65 -11.74 6.61 4.63
N ILE A 66 -11.92 5.30 4.41
CA ILE A 66 -12.36 4.35 5.44
C ILE A 66 -11.34 4.29 6.57
N LEU A 67 -10.05 4.21 6.25
CA LEU A 67 -8.99 4.13 7.25
C LEU A 67 -8.93 5.37 8.14
N LEU A 68 -9.08 6.57 7.57
CA LEU A 68 -9.10 7.81 8.33
C LEU A 68 -10.37 7.96 9.17
N PHE A 69 -11.52 7.54 8.65
CA PHE A 69 -12.75 7.48 9.44
C PHE A 69 -12.59 6.54 10.65
N LEU A 70 -12.10 5.33 10.43
CA LEU A 70 -11.85 4.37 11.51
C LEU A 70 -10.79 4.86 12.50
N PHE A 71 -9.74 5.51 12.01
CA PHE A 71 -8.69 6.08 12.85
C PHE A 71 -9.22 7.20 13.74
N THR A 72 -9.96 8.15 13.18
CA THR A 72 -10.55 9.26 13.95
C THR A 72 -11.60 8.76 14.94
N LEU A 73 -12.38 7.73 14.56
CA LEU A 73 -13.31 7.06 15.47
C LEU A 73 -12.58 6.35 16.61
N PHE A 74 -11.51 5.61 16.30
CA PHE A 74 -10.66 4.95 17.29
C PHE A 74 -10.06 5.97 18.27
N LEU A 75 -9.58 7.12 17.79
CA LEU A 75 -9.06 8.17 18.65
C LEU A 75 -10.11 8.74 19.59
N ASN A 76 -11.34 8.96 19.10
CA ASN A 76 -12.45 9.42 19.94
C ASN A 76 -12.79 8.41 21.02
N ILE A 77 -13.01 7.14 20.64
CA ILE A 77 -13.34 6.05 21.57
C ILE A 77 -12.25 5.94 22.63
N ARG A 78 -10.99 5.93 22.21
CA ARG A 78 -9.84 5.87 23.13
C ARG A 78 -9.82 7.05 24.08
N HIS A 79 -10.00 8.27 23.58
CA HIS A 79 -9.98 9.46 24.41
C HIS A 79 -11.12 9.44 25.43
N PHE A 80 -12.32 9.06 25.01
CA PHE A 80 -13.47 8.90 25.89
C PHE A 80 -13.26 7.82 26.95
N VAL A 81 -12.74 6.65 26.59
CA VAL A 81 -12.46 5.56 27.55
C VAL A 81 -11.43 5.98 28.60
N LYS A 82 -10.39 6.71 28.18
CA LYS A 82 -9.28 7.09 29.06
C LYS A 82 -9.60 8.31 29.92
N ASP A 83 -10.09 9.37 29.30
CA ASP A 83 -10.20 10.70 29.91
C ASP A 83 -11.66 11.04 30.27
N ARG A 84 -12.61 10.10 30.03
CA ARG A 84 -14.06 10.21 30.32
C ARG A 84 -14.70 11.51 29.83
N SER A 85 -14.12 12.10 28.79
CA SER A 85 -14.51 13.39 28.23
C SER A 85 -14.53 13.30 26.71
N ILE A 86 -15.41 14.10 26.10
CA ILE A 86 -15.54 14.22 24.66
C ILE A 86 -14.94 15.57 24.26
N LYS A 87 -13.92 15.53 23.41
CA LYS A 87 -13.31 16.75 22.85
C LYS A 87 -13.91 17.04 21.49
N TRP A 88 -14.45 18.25 21.34
CA TRP A 88 -15.13 18.68 20.12
C TRP A 88 -14.26 18.51 18.87
N GLN A 89 -12.95 18.78 18.94
CA GLN A 89 -12.03 18.64 17.79
C GLN A 89 -12.04 17.23 17.21
N TYR A 90 -11.97 16.21 18.07
CA TYR A 90 -11.98 14.82 17.63
C TYR A 90 -13.34 14.42 17.05
N VAL A 91 -14.43 14.91 17.63
CA VAL A 91 -15.79 14.69 17.10
C VAL A 91 -15.92 15.31 15.71
N VAL A 92 -15.41 16.53 15.51
CA VAL A 92 -15.43 17.21 14.22
C VAL A 92 -14.64 16.43 13.17
N PHE A 93 -13.50 15.81 13.49
CA PHE A 93 -12.80 14.94 12.54
C PHE A 93 -13.60 13.68 12.16
N VAL A 94 -14.32 13.06 13.11
CA VAL A 94 -15.17 11.89 12.81
C VAL A 94 -16.34 12.27 11.92
N ILE A 95 -17.02 13.39 12.24
CA ILE A 95 -18.13 13.88 11.43
C ILE A 95 -17.65 14.22 10.02
N ALA A 96 -16.55 14.98 9.90
CA ALA A 96 -16.00 15.36 8.60
C ALA A 96 -15.60 14.13 7.78
N SER A 97 -14.79 13.22 8.34
CA SER A 97 -14.38 12.00 7.63
C SER A 97 -15.58 11.11 7.27
N GLY A 98 -16.60 11.03 8.12
CA GLY A 98 -17.84 10.28 7.83
C GLY A 98 -18.65 10.88 6.69
N ILE A 99 -18.83 12.21 6.66
CA ILE A 99 -19.52 12.92 5.58
C ILE A 99 -18.79 12.72 4.25
N PHE A 100 -17.48 12.95 4.22
CA PHE A 100 -16.71 12.83 2.98
C PHE A 100 -16.57 11.38 2.51
N LEU A 101 -16.47 10.42 3.44
CA LEU A 101 -16.56 8.99 3.12
C LEU A 101 -17.91 8.66 2.48
N TYR A 102 -19.01 9.16 3.04
CA TYR A 102 -20.35 8.94 2.48
C TYR A 102 -20.46 9.51 1.06
N ILE A 103 -20.02 10.75 0.84
CA ILE A 103 -20.01 11.40 -0.49
C ILE A 103 -19.21 10.55 -1.48
N LEU A 104 -18.01 10.11 -1.09
CA LEU A 104 -17.14 9.29 -1.93
C LEU A 104 -17.79 7.96 -2.30
N LEU A 105 -18.35 7.23 -1.32
CA LEU A 105 -19.02 5.95 -1.57
C LEU A 105 -20.28 6.09 -2.44
N LYS A 106 -20.96 7.24 -2.39
CA LYS A 106 -22.15 7.52 -3.22
C LYS A 106 -21.84 8.12 -4.58
N SER A 107 -20.57 8.43 -4.88
CA SER A 107 -20.16 9.03 -6.14
C SER A 107 -20.57 8.15 -7.36
N PRO A 108 -20.96 8.77 -8.48
CA PRO A 108 -21.45 8.04 -9.66
C PRO A 108 -20.39 7.11 -10.25
N GLY A 109 -19.11 7.50 -10.22
CA GLY A 109 -18.00 6.66 -10.68
C GLY A 109 -17.90 5.35 -9.91
N ASN A 110 -18.14 5.36 -8.60
CA ASN A 110 -18.14 4.14 -7.79
C ASN A 110 -19.30 3.21 -8.11
N LYS A 111 -20.48 3.75 -8.40
CA LYS A 111 -21.63 2.95 -8.85
C LYS A 111 -21.35 2.28 -10.19
N PHE A 112 -20.79 3.01 -11.16
CA PHE A 112 -20.42 2.45 -12.45
C PHE A 112 -19.32 1.39 -12.32
N ARG A 113 -18.33 1.60 -11.46
CA ARG A 113 -17.28 0.59 -11.22
C ARG A 113 -17.85 -0.71 -10.64
N LEU A 114 -18.85 -0.63 -9.76
CA LEU A 114 -19.50 -1.81 -9.20
C LEU A 114 -20.22 -2.65 -10.27
N THR A 115 -20.75 -2.06 -11.35
CA THR A 115 -21.41 -2.84 -12.41
C THR A 115 -20.43 -3.68 -13.25
N GLN A 116 -19.12 -3.41 -13.15
CA GLN A 116 -18.08 -4.11 -13.93
C GLN A 116 -17.62 -5.43 -13.30
N PHE A 117 -18.01 -5.72 -12.05
CA PHE A 117 -17.56 -6.91 -11.31
C PHE A 117 -18.75 -7.77 -10.88
N PRO A 118 -19.10 -8.82 -11.66
CA PRO A 118 -20.18 -9.73 -11.30
C PRO A 118 -19.91 -10.43 -9.95
N GLY A 119 -20.96 -10.56 -9.13
CA GLY A 119 -20.86 -11.22 -7.82
C GLY A 119 -20.18 -10.38 -6.73
N ASN A 120 -19.91 -9.10 -7.00
CA ASN A 120 -19.51 -8.16 -5.96
C ASN A 120 -20.64 -7.95 -4.94
N THR A 121 -20.32 -7.26 -3.84
CA THR A 121 -21.23 -7.00 -2.70
C THR A 121 -21.69 -8.24 -1.92
N ASN A 122 -21.20 -9.44 -2.24
CA ASN A 122 -21.41 -10.63 -1.43
C ASN A 122 -20.60 -10.55 -0.13
N PHE A 123 -21.28 -10.26 0.98
CA PHE A 123 -20.66 -10.09 2.30
C PHE A 123 -19.91 -11.34 2.74
N SER A 124 -20.55 -12.51 2.73
CA SER A 124 -19.96 -13.77 3.21
C SER A 124 -18.71 -14.13 2.42
N TYR A 125 -18.80 -14.08 1.08
CA TYR A 125 -17.65 -14.31 0.21
C TYR A 125 -16.50 -13.36 0.53
N SER A 126 -16.78 -12.07 0.66
CA SER A 126 -15.76 -11.05 0.95
C SER A 126 -15.14 -11.22 2.32
N PHE A 127 -15.95 -11.58 3.32
CA PHE A 127 -15.53 -11.79 4.69
C PHE A 127 -14.51 -12.93 4.80
N PHE A 128 -14.84 -14.10 4.26
CA PHE A 128 -13.97 -15.28 4.33
C PHE A 128 -12.72 -15.15 3.45
N ASN A 129 -12.87 -14.68 2.20
CA ASN A 129 -11.72 -14.55 1.31
C ASN A 129 -10.72 -13.51 1.78
N SER A 130 -11.14 -12.53 2.59
CA SER A 130 -10.22 -11.57 3.20
C SER A 130 -9.28 -12.20 4.22
N PHE A 131 -9.78 -13.15 5.02
CA PHE A 131 -8.93 -13.93 5.92
C PHE A 131 -7.97 -14.84 5.15
N VAL A 132 -8.49 -15.55 4.14
CA VAL A 132 -7.68 -16.43 3.28
C VAL A 132 -6.56 -15.64 2.61
N PHE A 133 -6.88 -14.47 2.05
CA PHE A 133 -5.91 -13.59 1.42
C PHE A 133 -4.81 -13.15 2.39
N LEU A 134 -5.17 -12.64 3.57
CA LEU A 134 -4.19 -12.22 4.57
C LEU A 134 -3.32 -13.39 5.04
N TYR A 135 -3.92 -14.55 5.30
CA TYR A 135 -3.19 -15.74 5.72
C TYR A 135 -2.15 -16.17 4.68
N GLN A 136 -2.55 -16.27 3.42
CA GLN A 136 -1.66 -16.65 2.30
C GLN A 136 -0.54 -15.63 2.08
N ASN A 137 -0.83 -14.34 2.28
CA ASN A 137 0.12 -13.27 1.96
C ASN A 137 1.06 -12.91 3.11
N ILE A 138 0.64 -12.96 4.38
CA ILE A 138 1.48 -12.53 5.52
C ILE A 138 2.78 -13.33 5.59
N LEU A 139 2.73 -14.65 5.42
CA LEU A 139 3.95 -15.47 5.42
C LEU A 139 4.88 -15.09 4.27
N SER A 140 4.34 -14.94 3.06
CA SER A 140 5.10 -14.47 1.90
C SER A 140 5.68 -13.07 2.12
N TRP A 141 4.94 -12.17 2.78
CA TRP A 141 5.41 -10.82 3.09
C TRP A 141 6.54 -10.80 4.10
N ILE A 142 6.53 -11.70 5.08
CA ILE A 142 7.60 -11.81 6.09
C ILE A 142 8.85 -12.46 5.50
N PHE A 143 8.70 -13.59 4.82
CA PHE A 143 9.83 -14.44 4.41
C PHE A 143 10.37 -14.15 3.00
N ASN A 144 9.54 -13.66 2.07
CA ASN A 144 9.95 -13.32 0.71
C ASN A 144 10.22 -11.81 0.53
N SER A 145 10.58 -11.12 1.62
CA SER A 145 10.98 -9.72 1.60
C SER A 145 12.14 -9.51 2.60
N PRO A 146 12.88 -8.39 2.51
CA PRO A 146 13.97 -8.10 3.45
C PRO A 146 13.47 -7.72 4.86
N LEU A 147 12.18 -7.88 5.15
CA LEU A 147 11.54 -7.40 6.38
C LEU A 147 12.19 -7.93 7.66
N LEU A 148 12.55 -9.22 7.71
CA LEU A 148 13.23 -9.82 8.87
C LEU A 148 14.62 -9.22 9.08
N ALA A 149 15.39 -9.04 8.01
CA ALA A 149 16.71 -8.41 8.07
C ALA A 149 16.61 -6.96 8.56
N CYS A 150 15.68 -6.17 8.01
CA CYS A 150 15.40 -4.81 8.45
C CYS A 150 14.94 -4.75 9.92
N SER A 151 14.12 -5.71 10.35
CA SER A 151 13.65 -5.82 11.74
C SER A 151 14.83 -5.99 12.71
N LEU A 152 15.77 -6.88 12.38
CA LEU A 152 16.97 -7.11 13.20
C LEU A 152 17.90 -5.89 13.24
N ILE A 153 18.04 -5.16 12.13
CA ILE A 153 18.85 -3.93 12.06
C ILE A 153 18.25 -2.81 12.93
N LEU A 154 16.91 -2.68 12.93
CA LEU A 154 16.21 -1.63 13.66
C LEU A 154 16.00 -1.94 15.15
N LEU A 155 16.04 -3.22 15.53
CA LEU A 155 15.82 -3.66 16.91
C LEU A 155 16.68 -2.92 17.96
N PRO A 156 18.00 -2.74 17.77
CA PRO A 156 18.84 -1.97 18.70
C PRO A 156 18.40 -0.52 18.87
N VAL A 157 17.87 0.10 17.81
CA VAL A 157 17.37 1.47 17.84
C VAL A 157 16.10 1.53 18.69
N TYR A 158 15.17 0.59 18.47
CA TYR A 158 13.94 0.52 19.27
C TYR A 158 14.22 0.26 20.74
N PHE A 159 15.12 -0.66 21.07
CA PHE A 159 15.51 -0.87 22.47
C PHE A 159 16.07 0.39 23.14
N LYS A 160 16.96 1.12 22.46
CA LYS A 160 17.51 2.38 22.99
C LYS A 160 16.41 3.42 23.23
N ILE A 161 15.41 3.50 22.34
CA ILE A 161 14.25 4.38 22.52
C ILE A 161 13.40 3.93 23.71
N SER A 162 13.15 2.62 23.84
CA SER A 162 12.38 2.01 24.93
C SER A 162 13.03 2.24 26.30
N GLU A 163 14.35 2.08 26.41
CA GLU A 163 15.12 2.32 27.64
C GLU A 163 15.04 3.78 28.09
N LYS A 164 15.20 4.74 27.18
CA LYS A 164 15.09 6.17 27.51
C LYS A 164 13.72 6.55 28.07
N LYS A 165 12.67 5.81 27.70
CA LYS A 165 11.29 6.08 28.11
C LYS A 165 10.85 5.23 29.30
N LYS A 166 11.77 4.56 30.02
CA LYS A 166 11.46 3.56 31.06
C LYS A 166 10.42 3.99 32.09
N ASN A 167 10.51 5.24 32.55
CA ASN A 167 9.64 5.75 33.61
C ASN A 167 8.21 6.13 33.15
N LEU A 168 7.94 6.21 31.84
CA LEU A 168 6.60 6.48 31.29
C LEU A 168 5.80 5.19 30.92
N GLN A 169 6.36 4.00 31.16
CA GLN A 169 6.00 2.78 30.44
C GLN A 169 4.64 2.16 30.78
N ASN A 170 4.16 2.21 32.03
CA ASN A 170 2.92 1.51 32.42
C ASN A 170 1.64 2.14 31.85
N LYS A 171 1.59 3.47 31.62
CA LYS A 171 0.46 4.13 30.93
C LYS A 171 0.53 4.04 29.40
N LEU A 172 1.69 3.69 28.84
CA LEU A 172 1.90 3.58 27.38
C LEU A 172 1.57 2.19 26.84
N LEU A 173 1.70 1.12 27.62
CA LEU A 173 1.47 -0.26 27.18
C LEU A 173 0.00 -0.58 26.84
N THR A 174 -0.97 -0.19 27.69
CA THR A 174 -2.41 -0.35 27.40
C THR A 174 -2.81 0.41 26.13
N ASN A 175 -2.18 1.56 25.94
CA ASN A 175 -2.35 2.41 24.78
C ASN A 175 -1.74 1.81 23.49
N GLN A 176 -0.76 0.92 23.60
CA GLN A 176 -0.07 0.29 22.49
C GLN A 176 -0.82 -0.91 21.93
N VAL A 177 -1.39 -1.77 22.80
CA VAL A 177 -2.18 -2.94 22.40
C VAL A 177 -3.43 -2.53 21.60
N GLY A 178 -4.12 -1.46 22.02
CA GLY A 178 -5.26 -0.94 21.27
C GLY A 178 -4.92 -0.53 19.83
N PHE A 179 -3.74 0.08 19.62
CA PHE A 179 -3.26 0.39 18.27
C PHE A 179 -2.88 -0.85 17.47
N SER A 180 -2.35 -1.90 18.11
CA SER A 180 -2.09 -3.18 17.44
C SER A 180 -3.37 -3.83 16.93
N ILE A 181 -4.42 -3.87 17.77
CA ILE A 181 -5.74 -4.38 17.38
C ILE A 181 -6.31 -3.54 16.25
N PHE A 182 -6.26 -2.21 16.39
CA PHE A 182 -6.68 -1.28 15.35
C PHE A 182 -5.96 -1.55 14.01
N TRP A 183 -4.65 -1.76 14.02
CA TRP A 183 -3.89 -2.09 12.80
C TRP A 183 -4.34 -3.41 12.16
N ILE A 184 -4.58 -4.46 12.95
CA ILE A 184 -5.11 -5.75 12.43
C ILE A 184 -6.47 -5.53 11.77
N VAL A 185 -7.36 -4.78 12.43
CA VAL A 185 -8.68 -4.44 11.89
C VAL A 185 -8.56 -3.64 10.60
N VAL A 186 -7.66 -2.65 10.55
CA VAL A 186 -7.39 -1.83 9.37
C VAL A 186 -6.87 -2.66 8.20
N LEU A 187 -5.95 -3.59 8.44
CA LEU A 187 -5.47 -4.51 7.42
C LEU A 187 -6.60 -5.37 6.85
N TYR A 188 -7.39 -5.97 7.75
CA TYR A 188 -8.52 -6.79 7.37
C TYR A 188 -9.55 -6.01 6.55
N ILE A 189 -9.95 -4.83 7.02
CA ILE A 189 -10.94 -3.97 6.36
C ILE A 189 -10.45 -3.53 4.97
N SER A 190 -9.16 -3.24 4.81
CA SER A 190 -8.59 -2.87 3.50
C SER A 190 -8.73 -3.99 2.47
N VAL A 191 -8.52 -5.24 2.89
CA VAL A 191 -8.72 -6.43 2.04
C VAL A 191 -10.21 -6.69 1.81
N PHE A 192 -11.02 -6.59 2.86
CA PHE A 192 -12.47 -6.79 2.81
C PHE A 192 -13.15 -5.89 1.79
N PHE A 193 -12.88 -4.59 1.81
CA PHE A 193 -13.49 -3.67 0.85
C PHE A 193 -13.02 -3.92 -0.59
N SER A 194 -11.82 -4.47 -0.77
CA SER A 194 -11.35 -4.89 -2.09
C SER A 194 -12.18 -6.06 -2.63
N TYR A 195 -12.37 -7.13 -1.84
CA TYR A 195 -13.26 -8.23 -2.22
C TYR A 195 -14.71 -7.79 -2.39
N TYR A 196 -15.21 -6.95 -1.48
CA TYR A 196 -16.59 -6.48 -1.51
C TYR A 196 -16.91 -5.66 -2.75
N SER A 197 -15.94 -4.88 -3.25
CA SER A 197 -16.14 -4.04 -4.43
C SER A 197 -15.81 -4.74 -5.75
N THR A 198 -14.74 -5.54 -5.79
CA THR A 198 -14.19 -6.08 -7.05
C THR A 198 -14.05 -7.60 -7.10
N THR A 199 -14.54 -8.35 -6.10
CA THR A 199 -14.41 -9.82 -5.93
C THR A 199 -13.00 -10.39 -5.89
N VAL A 200 -11.99 -9.58 -6.19
CA VAL A 200 -10.56 -9.89 -6.13
C VAL A 200 -9.79 -8.71 -5.56
N VAL A 201 -8.62 -8.97 -4.98
CA VAL A 201 -7.68 -7.89 -4.61
C VAL A 201 -6.80 -7.57 -5.81
N LEU A 202 -7.03 -6.42 -6.44
CA LEU A 202 -6.22 -5.96 -7.57
C LEU A 202 -4.79 -5.66 -7.13
N SER A 203 -3.80 -5.88 -8.01
CA SER A 203 -2.37 -5.77 -7.67
C SER A 203 -1.99 -4.40 -7.08
N ARG A 204 -2.57 -3.31 -7.61
CA ARG A 204 -2.39 -1.95 -7.08
C ARG A 204 -2.89 -1.79 -5.64
N THR A 205 -3.99 -2.45 -5.30
CA THR A 205 -4.55 -2.43 -3.96
C THR A 205 -3.73 -3.30 -3.02
N SER A 206 -3.21 -4.42 -3.50
CA SER A 206 -2.28 -5.28 -2.75
C SER A 206 -1.00 -4.53 -2.35
N ASN A 207 -0.44 -3.68 -3.24
CA ASN A 207 0.68 -2.79 -2.90
C ASN A 207 0.34 -1.85 -1.74
N PHE A 208 -0.85 -1.25 -1.77
CA PHE A 208 -1.30 -0.35 -0.71
C PHE A 208 -1.52 -1.08 0.63
N ILE A 209 -2.13 -2.27 0.60
CA ILE A 209 -2.31 -3.11 1.80
C ILE A 209 -0.94 -3.54 2.36
N TYR A 210 0.01 -3.90 1.49
CA TYR A 210 1.37 -4.25 1.90
C TYR A 210 2.10 -3.06 2.56
N PHE A 211 1.88 -1.82 2.09
CA PHE A 211 2.39 -0.62 2.75
C PHE A 211 1.85 -0.46 4.18
N ILE A 212 0.54 -0.64 4.38
CA ILE A 212 -0.10 -0.62 5.71
C ILE A 212 0.49 -1.74 6.60
N PHE A 213 0.74 -2.91 6.02
CA PHE A 213 1.35 -4.04 6.73
C PHE A 213 2.76 -3.68 7.22
N ILE A 214 3.61 -3.11 6.37
CA ILE A 214 4.97 -2.68 6.76
C ILE A 214 4.92 -1.66 7.91
N ALA A 215 4.04 -0.65 7.80
CA ALA A 215 3.93 0.40 8.82
C ALA A 215 3.57 -0.18 10.20
N GLY A 216 2.57 -1.06 10.27
CA GLY A 216 2.20 -1.68 11.54
C GLY A 216 3.15 -2.78 11.99
N TRP A 217 3.84 -3.48 11.08
CA TRP A 217 4.88 -4.44 11.45
C TRP A 217 5.99 -3.78 12.27
N PHE A 218 6.53 -2.64 11.80
CA PHE A 218 7.57 -1.92 12.54
C PHE A 218 7.04 -1.27 13.82
N TYR A 219 5.77 -0.87 13.84
CA TYR A 219 5.13 -0.42 15.08
C TYR A 219 5.01 -1.56 16.11
N LEU A 220 4.61 -2.77 15.69
CA LEU A 220 4.60 -3.96 16.54
C LEU A 220 5.99 -4.32 17.05
N LEU A 221 7.01 -4.18 16.21
CA LEU A 221 8.39 -4.41 16.60
C LEU A 221 8.85 -3.45 17.71
N TYR A 222 8.43 -2.18 17.62
CA TYR A 222 8.63 -1.20 18.70
C TYR A 222 7.89 -1.59 19.99
N ILE A 223 6.63 -2.05 19.90
CA ILE A 223 5.87 -2.54 21.07
C ILE A 223 6.57 -3.74 21.71
N LEU A 224 7.00 -4.72 20.90
CA LEU A 224 7.73 -5.89 21.37
C LEU A 224 9.01 -5.46 22.11
N SER A 225 9.74 -4.50 21.55
CA SER A 225 10.94 -3.94 22.17
C SER A 225 10.64 -3.31 23.53
N ASN A 226 9.52 -2.56 23.65
CA ASN A 226 9.07 -2.02 24.92
C ASN A 226 8.76 -3.12 25.94
N ILE A 227 8.01 -4.17 25.55
CA ILE A 227 7.63 -5.29 26.44
C ILE A 227 8.87 -6.04 26.96
N ILE A 228 9.88 -6.23 26.11
CA ILE A 228 11.12 -6.92 26.50
C ILE A 228 11.91 -6.09 27.51
N VAL A 229 12.03 -4.77 27.27
CA VAL A 229 12.76 -3.84 28.16
C VAL A 229 12.05 -3.69 29.50
N THR A 230 10.72 -3.60 29.52
CA THR A 230 9.93 -3.48 30.76
C THR A 230 10.04 -4.72 31.62
N LYS A 231 10.04 -5.92 31.01
CA LYS A 231 10.18 -7.21 31.70
C LYS A 231 11.61 -7.55 32.09
N GLY A 232 12.58 -6.67 31.86
CA GLY A 232 13.99 -6.89 32.24
C GLY A 232 14.70 -7.99 31.45
N LYS A 233 14.10 -8.53 30.38
CA LYS A 233 14.68 -9.60 29.55
C LYS A 233 15.73 -9.10 28.54
N PHE A 234 16.31 -7.93 28.80
CA PHE A 234 17.11 -7.18 27.85
C PHE A 234 18.59 -7.63 27.77
N SER A 235 19.07 -8.45 28.72
CA SER A 235 20.48 -8.84 28.82
C SER A 235 21.01 -9.59 27.59
N PHE A 236 20.22 -10.46 26.97
CA PHE A 236 20.64 -11.28 25.82
C PHE A 236 20.71 -10.49 24.49
N ILE A 237 19.92 -9.42 24.34
CA ILE A 237 19.76 -8.71 23.06
C ILE A 237 20.64 -7.45 22.95
N LYS A 238 21.44 -7.17 23.99
CA LYS A 238 22.34 -6.01 24.02
C LYS A 238 23.49 -6.10 23.01
N ASN A 239 23.91 -7.31 22.64
CA ASN A 239 25.02 -7.48 21.71
C ASN A 239 24.57 -7.32 20.25
N ARG A 240 24.73 -6.10 19.74
CA ARG A 240 24.36 -5.71 18.37
C ARG A 240 25.06 -6.54 17.30
N LYS A 241 26.24 -7.09 17.58
CA LYS A 241 27.01 -7.89 16.60
C LYS A 241 26.23 -9.14 16.17
N TYR A 242 25.55 -9.81 17.11
CA TYR A 242 24.74 -11.00 16.77
C TYR A 242 23.52 -10.63 15.93
N LEU A 243 22.85 -9.51 16.24
CA LEU A 243 21.69 -9.06 15.46
C LEU A 243 22.08 -8.67 14.03
N TYR A 244 23.20 -7.98 13.85
CA TYR A 244 23.71 -7.62 12.53
C TYR A 244 24.23 -8.85 11.76
N GLY A 245 24.90 -9.78 12.43
CA GLY A 245 25.30 -11.06 11.83
C GLY A 245 24.10 -11.87 11.36
N LEU A 246 23.05 -11.99 12.19
CA LEU A 246 21.82 -12.69 11.83
C LEU A 246 21.06 -11.96 10.71
N SER A 247 21.05 -10.62 10.72
CA SER A 247 20.47 -9.82 9.63
C SER A 247 21.18 -10.10 8.31
N LEU A 248 22.51 -10.18 8.32
CA LEU A 248 23.31 -10.52 7.15
C LEU A 248 22.99 -11.92 6.62
N VAL A 249 22.77 -12.91 7.51
CA VAL A 249 22.27 -14.24 7.10
C VAL A 249 20.91 -14.14 6.40
N PHE A 250 19.95 -13.38 6.94
CA PHE A 250 18.65 -13.19 6.29
C PHE A 250 18.75 -12.46 4.96
N ILE A 251 19.65 -11.47 4.83
CA ILE A 251 19.93 -10.80 3.55
C ILE A 251 20.46 -11.81 2.53
N ILE A 252 21.43 -12.63 2.90
CA ILE A 252 21.99 -13.67 2.01
C ILE A 252 20.90 -14.66 1.59
N LEU A 253 20.12 -15.19 2.54
CA LEU A 253 19.03 -16.12 2.24
C LEU A 253 17.97 -15.52 1.30
N PHE A 254 17.67 -14.23 1.48
CA PHE A 254 16.76 -13.49 0.60
C PHE A 254 17.34 -13.35 -0.82
N LEU A 255 18.62 -13.00 -0.94
CA LEU A 255 19.30 -12.79 -2.22
C LEU A 255 19.60 -14.08 -2.99
N ILE A 256 19.72 -15.24 -2.33
CA ILE A 256 19.93 -16.53 -3.01
C ILE A 256 18.69 -16.96 -3.81
N LYS A 257 17.49 -16.64 -3.33
CA LYS A 257 16.24 -17.02 -4.00
C LYS A 257 15.87 -16.00 -5.09
N PRO A 258 15.24 -16.44 -6.20
CA PRO A 258 14.64 -15.52 -7.16
C PRO A 258 13.65 -14.58 -6.46
N ASN A 259 13.87 -13.28 -6.58
CA ASN A 259 13.08 -12.24 -5.95
C ASN A 259 13.07 -10.98 -6.83
N ASN A 260 12.29 -9.97 -6.45
CA ASN A 260 12.14 -8.75 -7.23
C ASN A 260 13.47 -8.00 -7.48
N ILE A 261 14.41 -8.04 -6.53
CA ILE A 261 15.72 -7.39 -6.64
C ILE A 261 16.63 -8.19 -7.57
N THR A 262 16.74 -9.50 -7.37
CA THR A 262 17.59 -10.36 -8.21
C THR A 262 17.07 -10.43 -9.64
N THR A 263 15.75 -10.39 -9.83
CA THR A 263 15.11 -10.30 -11.15
C THR A 263 15.47 -8.97 -11.84
N ALA A 264 15.40 -7.84 -11.13
CA ALA A 264 15.74 -6.54 -11.69
C ALA A 264 17.22 -6.47 -12.12
N PHE A 265 18.13 -6.98 -11.29
CA PHE A 265 19.55 -7.05 -11.67
C PHE A 265 19.78 -8.01 -12.84
N ASN A 266 19.09 -9.15 -12.88
CA ASN A 266 19.18 -10.07 -14.01
C ASN A 266 18.69 -9.41 -15.30
N ASP A 267 17.58 -8.68 -15.27
CA ASP A 267 17.06 -7.96 -16.44
C ASP A 267 18.04 -6.89 -16.95
N LEU A 268 18.76 -6.24 -16.05
CA LEU A 268 19.80 -5.26 -16.39
C LEU A 268 21.07 -5.92 -16.95
N PHE A 269 21.64 -6.90 -16.23
CA PHE A 269 22.92 -7.52 -16.60
C PHE A 269 22.83 -8.48 -17.78
N SER A 270 21.69 -9.15 -17.98
CA SER A 270 21.48 -9.99 -19.17
C SER A 270 21.29 -9.18 -20.45
N GLY A 271 21.10 -7.85 -20.36
CA GLY A 271 20.75 -7.01 -21.49
C GLY A 271 19.32 -7.19 -22.00
N SER A 272 18.46 -7.92 -21.28
CA SER A 272 17.05 -8.11 -21.65
C SER A 272 16.30 -6.78 -21.65
N ALA A 273 16.53 -5.93 -20.63
CA ALA A 273 15.92 -4.61 -20.54
C ALA A 273 16.34 -3.68 -21.69
N TYR A 274 17.63 -3.71 -22.06
CA TYR A 274 18.14 -2.95 -23.21
C TYR A 274 17.53 -3.43 -24.54
N SER A 275 17.52 -4.75 -24.75
CA SER A 275 16.98 -5.35 -25.97
C SER A 275 15.48 -5.11 -26.11
N TYR A 276 14.74 -5.16 -25.00
CA TYR A 276 13.33 -4.81 -24.92
C TYR A 276 13.07 -3.35 -25.32
N ASN A 277 13.82 -2.42 -24.74
CA ASN A 277 13.71 -1.00 -25.07
C ASN A 277 13.98 -0.76 -26.57
N ARG A 278 14.99 -1.43 -27.14
CA ARG A 278 15.28 -1.36 -28.57
C ARG A 278 14.09 -1.86 -29.41
N GLN A 279 13.55 -3.04 -29.09
CA GLN A 279 12.39 -3.62 -29.80
C GLN A 279 11.13 -2.75 -29.69
N LEU A 280 10.87 -2.15 -28.54
CA LEU A 280 9.74 -1.23 -28.38
C LEU A 280 9.90 0.03 -29.22
N ASN A 281 11.09 0.63 -29.24
CA ASN A 281 11.35 1.83 -30.04
C ASN A 281 11.27 1.53 -31.55
N GLU A 282 11.80 0.39 -31.99
CA GLU A 282 11.64 -0.10 -33.37
C GLU A 282 10.15 -0.27 -33.72
N ARG A 283 9.35 -0.87 -32.82
CA ARG A 283 7.90 -1.01 -33.00
C ARG A 283 7.19 0.34 -33.06
N TYR A 284 7.55 1.30 -32.21
CA TYR A 284 6.97 2.64 -32.23
C TYR A 284 7.26 3.37 -33.53
N GLN A 285 8.52 3.35 -33.99
CA GLN A 285 8.91 3.91 -35.29
C GLN A 285 8.14 3.27 -36.45
N PHE A 286 7.93 1.94 -36.41
CA PHE A 286 7.12 1.26 -37.42
C PHE A 286 5.67 1.73 -37.41
N LEU A 287 5.06 1.91 -36.23
CA LEU A 287 3.66 2.29 -36.11
C LEU A 287 3.38 3.75 -36.49
N GLU A 288 4.30 4.65 -36.16
CA GLU A 288 4.25 6.04 -36.59
C GLU A 288 4.27 6.16 -38.13
N ASN A 289 5.10 5.33 -38.79
CA ASN A 289 5.26 5.33 -40.24
C ASN A 289 4.34 4.34 -40.98
N CYS A 290 3.51 3.58 -40.27
CA CYS A 290 2.64 2.58 -40.88
C CYS A 290 1.56 3.29 -41.75
N PRO A 291 1.51 3.04 -43.07
CA PRO A 291 0.62 3.76 -43.97
C PRO A 291 -0.84 3.33 -43.84
N ASN A 292 -1.09 2.14 -43.31
CA ASN A 292 -2.44 1.59 -43.17
C ASN A 292 -3.09 2.02 -41.86
N ASP A 293 -4.42 2.15 -41.87
CA ASP A 293 -5.20 2.41 -40.66
C ASP A 293 -5.21 1.22 -39.68
N SER A 294 -4.88 0.02 -40.15
CA SER A 294 -4.71 -1.17 -39.31
C SER A 294 -3.33 -1.76 -39.52
N CYS A 295 -2.53 -1.79 -38.45
CA CYS A 295 -1.13 -2.21 -38.51
C CYS A 295 -0.93 -3.52 -37.75
N ARG A 296 -0.03 -4.37 -38.27
CA ARG A 296 0.39 -5.59 -37.57
C ARG A 296 1.86 -5.55 -37.24
N VAL A 297 2.19 -5.83 -35.99
CA VAL A 297 3.57 -5.76 -35.46
C VAL A 297 4.05 -7.13 -34.97
N ASP A 298 5.36 -7.32 -34.98
CA ASP A 298 5.97 -8.54 -34.44
C ASP A 298 5.86 -8.59 -32.91
N SER A 299 5.71 -9.79 -32.35
CA SER A 299 5.70 -10.02 -30.89
C SER A 299 7.05 -9.65 -30.26
N LEU A 300 7.02 -9.12 -29.03
CA LEU A 300 8.25 -8.86 -28.27
C LEU A 300 8.90 -10.20 -27.89
N ILE A 301 10.22 -10.29 -28.07
CA ILE A 301 10.99 -11.52 -27.83
C ILE A 301 11.71 -11.42 -26.49
N ASN A 302 12.41 -10.31 -26.26
CA ASN A 302 13.22 -10.11 -25.05
C ASN A 302 12.38 -9.39 -24.00
N ILE A 303 11.70 -10.13 -23.13
CA ILE A 303 10.75 -9.55 -22.17
C ILE A 303 11.35 -9.52 -20.76
N PRO A 304 11.65 -8.33 -20.19
CA PRO A 304 12.15 -8.18 -18.82
C PRO A 304 11.01 -8.37 -17.82
N LYS A 305 11.19 -9.28 -16.85
CA LYS A 305 10.16 -9.64 -15.87
C LYS A 305 9.84 -8.49 -14.91
N THR A 306 10.78 -7.57 -14.67
CA THR A 306 10.60 -6.48 -13.70
C THR A 306 9.64 -5.40 -14.18
N ILE A 307 9.60 -5.08 -15.47
CA ILE A 307 8.84 -3.94 -16.00
C ILE A 307 7.71 -4.33 -16.97
N PHE A 308 7.74 -5.53 -17.55
CA PHE A 308 6.70 -5.96 -18.48
C PHE A 308 5.50 -6.56 -17.76
N TYR A 309 4.30 -6.05 -18.06
CA TYR A 309 3.06 -6.58 -17.51
C TYR A 309 2.26 -7.38 -18.55
N LYS A 310 1.99 -6.79 -19.72
CA LYS A 310 1.19 -7.41 -20.78
C LYS A 310 1.45 -6.72 -22.13
N ASP A 311 1.43 -7.49 -23.22
CA ASP A 311 1.46 -6.98 -24.60
C ASP A 311 0.06 -7.02 -25.24
N ILE A 312 -0.07 -6.38 -26.41
CA ILE A 312 -1.23 -6.55 -27.31
C ILE A 312 -1.30 -8.00 -27.83
N THR A 313 -2.44 -8.37 -28.43
CA THR A 313 -2.66 -9.73 -28.95
C THR A 313 -2.81 -9.71 -30.47
N SER A 314 -2.87 -10.91 -31.09
CA SER A 314 -3.17 -11.04 -32.53
C SER A 314 -4.62 -10.70 -32.87
N ASN A 315 -5.51 -10.63 -31.87
CA ASN A 315 -6.89 -10.24 -32.07
C ASN A 315 -7.03 -8.71 -32.03
N SER A 316 -7.36 -8.12 -33.17
CA SER A 316 -7.53 -6.67 -33.32
C SER A 316 -8.77 -6.11 -32.61
N THR A 317 -9.71 -6.95 -32.19
CA THR A 317 -10.93 -6.50 -31.47
C THR A 317 -10.76 -6.44 -29.95
N MET A 318 -9.60 -6.83 -29.43
CA MET A 318 -9.33 -6.69 -28.00
C MET A 318 -9.10 -5.23 -27.63
N LEU A 319 -9.63 -4.81 -26.47
CA LEU A 319 -9.45 -3.46 -25.90
C LEU A 319 -7.99 -2.98 -25.89
N SER A 320 -7.02 -3.87 -25.61
CA SER A 320 -5.60 -3.51 -25.64
C SER A 320 -5.13 -3.09 -27.03
N SER A 321 -5.63 -3.75 -28.07
CA SER A 321 -5.31 -3.48 -29.48
C SER A 321 -5.95 -2.16 -29.94
N GLU A 322 -7.15 -1.86 -29.44
CA GLU A 322 -7.86 -0.59 -29.67
C GLU A 322 -7.15 0.57 -28.98
N TRP A 323 -6.78 0.44 -27.69
CA TRP A 323 -6.05 1.49 -26.97
C TRP A 323 -4.69 1.81 -27.60
N TYR A 324 -3.99 0.78 -28.07
CA TYR A 324 -2.74 0.95 -28.81
C TYR A 324 -2.98 1.66 -30.14
N GLY A 325 -4.04 1.30 -30.87
CA GLY A 325 -4.47 2.01 -32.08
C GLY A 325 -4.73 3.49 -31.83
N ASN A 326 -5.57 3.81 -30.83
CA ASN A 326 -5.91 5.17 -30.47
C ASN A 326 -4.67 6.01 -30.11
N PHE A 327 -3.69 5.43 -29.42
CA PHE A 327 -2.44 6.14 -29.10
C PHE A 327 -1.65 6.54 -30.35
N PHE A 328 -1.62 5.69 -31.38
CA PHE A 328 -0.91 5.94 -32.64
C PHE A 328 -1.81 6.52 -33.76
N ASN A 329 -3.02 6.97 -33.44
CA ASN A 329 -4.03 7.41 -34.42
C ASN A 329 -4.28 6.37 -35.54
N LYS A 330 -4.39 5.09 -35.16
CA LYS A 330 -4.74 3.96 -36.03
C LYS A 330 -6.06 3.34 -35.60
N LYS A 331 -6.81 2.76 -36.54
CA LYS A 331 -8.04 2.02 -36.27
C LYS A 331 -7.78 0.77 -35.41
N SER A 332 -6.69 0.05 -35.67
CA SER A 332 -6.29 -1.09 -34.82
C SER A 332 -4.80 -1.42 -34.94
N VAL A 333 -4.20 -1.91 -33.86
CA VAL A 333 -2.85 -2.47 -33.87
C VAL A 333 -2.90 -3.86 -33.24
N ALA A 334 -2.44 -4.88 -33.97
CA ALA A 334 -2.45 -6.26 -33.51
C ALA A 334 -1.10 -6.96 -33.76
N LEU A 335 -0.85 -8.07 -33.08
CA LEU A 335 0.31 -8.90 -33.38
C LEU A 335 0.12 -9.63 -34.71
N LYS A 336 1.23 -9.82 -35.45
CA LYS A 336 1.23 -10.74 -36.60
C LYS A 336 0.90 -12.15 -36.11
N ILE A 337 0.04 -12.85 -36.86
CA ILE A 337 -0.28 -14.26 -36.58
C ILE A 337 0.98 -15.06 -36.93
N GLN A 338 1.63 -15.64 -35.91
CA GLN A 338 2.70 -16.61 -36.15
C GLN A 338 2.04 -17.89 -36.66
N ASN A 339 2.16 -18.14 -37.97
CA ASN A 339 1.92 -19.47 -38.50
C ASN A 339 3.00 -20.38 -37.91
N LYS A 340 2.60 -21.32 -37.05
CA LYS A 340 3.49 -22.36 -36.54
C LYS A 340 3.85 -23.35 -37.63
#